data_AF-A0A1M3E4W3-F1
#
_entry.id   AF-A0A1M3E4W3-F1
#
_cell.length_a   1.000
_cell.length_b   1.000
_cell.length_c   1.000
_cell.angle_alpha   90.00
_cell.angle_beta   90.00
_cell.angle_gamma   90.00
#
_symmetry.space_group_name_H-M   'P 1'
#
loop_
_entity.id
_entity.type
_entity.pdbx_description
1 polymer ?
#
loop_
_entity_poly.entity_id
_entity_poly.type
_entity_poly.pdbx_seq_one_letter_code
_entity_poly.pdbx_strand_id
1 'polypeptide(L)'
;MNTYPVTQTTDLLAIAECKYAIGAKLKFTKFTSCLGLFCKVNGKDEVIGIHLVLVDGNHHEFTIADVPDIQKILTDNNAQLDTGWVVGCLDNWPGDIKNSFYQMFEDAEGERIMNSGAGWYSATVAGSNVVVNFEA
;
A
#
# COMPACT_ATOMS: atom_id res chain seq x y z
N MET A 1 2.22 -24.07 3.87
CA MET A 1 2.54 -22.88 3.07
C MET A 1 2.84 -21.79 4.07
N ASN A 2 3.99 -21.12 3.97
CA ASN A 2 4.24 -19.93 4.76
C ASN A 2 3.43 -18.81 4.13
N THR A 3 2.41 -18.33 4.84
CA THR A 3 1.58 -17.19 4.42
C THR A 3 2.34 -15.91 4.74
N TYR A 4 2.43 -14.98 3.78
CA TYR A 4 3.01 -13.66 4.02
C TYR A 4 2.12 -12.87 5.01
N PRO A 5 2.60 -12.53 6.22
CA PRO A 5 1.70 -12.15 7.31
C PRO A 5 1.42 -10.64 7.35
N VAL A 6 0.40 -10.18 6.61
CA VAL A 6 -0.07 -8.78 6.71
C VAL A 6 -1.07 -8.63 7.86
N THR A 7 -0.80 -7.72 8.79
CA THR A 7 -1.62 -7.54 10.01
C THR A 7 -1.91 -6.07 10.32
N GLN A 8 -3.02 -5.81 11.02
CA GLN A 8 -3.38 -4.44 11.36
C GLN A 8 -2.46 -3.84 12.43
N THR A 9 -2.26 -2.53 12.38
CA THR A 9 -1.64 -1.72 13.44
C THR A 9 -2.50 -0.49 13.77
N THR A 10 -2.30 0.07 14.96
CA THR A 10 -2.88 1.35 15.39
C THR A 10 -1.89 2.50 15.32
N ASP A 11 -0.62 2.23 14.99
CA ASP A 11 0.37 3.28 14.77
C ASP A 11 0.21 3.88 13.37
N LEU A 12 -0.60 4.94 13.30
CA LEU A 12 -0.96 5.59 12.04
C LEU A 12 0.20 6.37 11.41
N LEU A 13 1.24 6.72 12.18
CA LEU A 13 2.33 7.59 11.71
C LEU A 13 3.65 6.85 11.50
N ALA A 14 3.69 5.56 11.81
CA ALA A 14 4.83 4.68 11.58
C ALA A 14 4.36 3.25 11.25
N ILE A 15 3.55 3.10 10.20
CA ILE A 15 3.10 1.78 9.74
C ILE A 15 4.32 0.99 9.23
N ALA A 16 4.72 -0.02 9.99
CA ALA A 16 5.84 -0.89 9.67
C ALA A 16 5.54 -1.82 8.48
N GLU A 17 6.58 -2.44 7.92
CA GLU A 17 6.45 -3.49 6.91
C GLU A 17 5.52 -4.62 7.38
N CYS A 18 4.80 -5.22 6.43
CA CYS A 18 3.78 -6.26 6.67
C CYS A 18 2.64 -5.79 7.59
N LYS A 19 2.39 -4.47 7.65
CA LYS A 19 1.27 -3.90 8.40
C LYS A 19 0.34 -3.08 7.51
N TYR A 20 -0.91 -2.99 7.95
CA TYR A 20 -1.85 -2.01 7.44
C TYR A 20 -2.51 -1.21 8.58
N ALA A 21 -2.97 -0.01 8.26
CA ALA A 21 -3.75 0.81 9.18
C ALA A 21 -4.81 1.61 8.43
N ILE A 22 -5.78 2.15 9.18
CA ILE A 22 -6.87 2.97 8.66
C ILE A 22 -6.95 4.23 9.50
N GLY A 23 -7.04 5.39 8.86
CA GLY A 23 -7.21 6.67 9.55
C GLY A 23 -7.19 7.87 8.62
N ALA A 24 -7.47 9.05 9.17
CA ALA A 24 -7.53 10.30 8.41
C ALA A 24 -6.18 10.72 7.81
N LYS A 25 -5.07 10.34 8.46
CA LYS A 25 -3.70 10.57 8.00
C LYS A 25 -2.85 9.35 8.33
N LEU A 26 -2.15 8.83 7.34
CA LEU A 26 -1.26 7.69 7.46
C LEU A 26 0.16 8.04 7.04
N LYS A 27 1.17 7.43 7.66
CA LYS A 27 2.57 7.48 7.25
C LYS A 27 3.23 6.12 7.48
N PHE A 28 3.96 5.64 6.49
CA PHE A 28 4.76 4.42 6.62
C PHE A 28 6.10 4.69 7.31
N THR A 29 6.72 3.64 7.84
CA THR A 29 8.16 3.66 8.15
C THR A 29 8.98 3.88 6.87
N LYS A 30 10.27 4.20 7.01
CA LYS A 30 11.14 4.51 5.86
C LYS A 30 11.23 3.34 4.88
N PHE A 31 11.00 3.61 3.60
CA PHE A 31 11.16 2.67 2.49
C PHE A 31 12.64 2.52 2.15
N THR A 32 13.08 1.29 1.98
CA THR A 32 14.38 0.96 1.37
C THR A 32 14.18 0.16 0.08
N SER A 33 13.28 -0.82 0.10
CA SER A 33 12.88 -1.65 -1.06
C SER A 33 11.37 -1.92 -1.09
N CYS A 34 10.59 -1.17 -0.31
CA CYS A 34 9.20 -1.46 0.02
C CYS A 34 8.24 -0.94 -1.06
N LEU A 35 7.01 -1.47 -1.05
CA LEU A 35 5.84 -0.91 -1.71
C LEU A 35 4.82 -0.44 -0.67
N GLY A 36 4.15 0.65 -0.99
CA GLY A 36 3.02 1.15 -0.24
C GLY A 36 1.78 1.16 -1.12
N LEU A 37 0.65 0.80 -0.53
CA LEU A 37 -0.67 0.95 -1.14
C LEU A 37 -1.48 1.92 -0.30
N PHE A 38 -2.19 2.84 -0.95
CA PHE A 38 -3.18 3.70 -0.27
C PHE A 38 -4.50 3.70 -1.02
N CYS A 39 -5.62 3.55 -0.31
CA CYS A 39 -6.96 3.70 -0.87
C CYS A 39 -7.84 4.50 0.08
N LYS A 40 -8.80 5.27 -0.42
CA LYS A 40 -9.84 5.86 0.41
C LYS A 40 -10.77 4.77 0.94
N VAL A 41 -11.29 4.93 2.15
CA VAL A 41 -12.36 4.08 2.69
C VAL A 41 -13.71 4.64 2.28
N ASN A 42 -14.57 3.81 1.68
CA ASN A 42 -15.85 4.24 1.15
C ASN A 42 -16.76 4.80 2.26
N GLY A 43 -17.34 5.97 2.02
CA GLY A 43 -18.21 6.68 2.96
C GLY A 43 -17.49 7.33 4.15
N LYS A 44 -16.16 7.40 4.15
CA LYS A 44 -15.36 7.98 5.24
C LYS A 44 -14.28 8.95 4.75
N ASP A 45 -13.86 9.85 5.61
CA ASP A 45 -12.67 10.69 5.41
C ASP A 45 -11.42 9.99 5.97
N GLU A 46 -11.26 8.72 5.62
CA GLU A 46 -10.16 7.86 6.04
C GLU A 46 -9.47 7.22 4.83
N VAL A 47 -8.18 6.97 4.98
CA VAL A 47 -7.36 6.18 4.05
C VAL A 47 -7.05 4.84 4.72
N ILE A 48 -7.03 3.76 3.95
CA ILE A 48 -6.34 2.52 4.30
C ILE A 48 -4.96 2.52 3.65
N GLY A 49 -3.92 2.23 4.43
CA GLY A 49 -2.54 2.15 3.97
C GLY A 49 -1.96 0.77 4.26
N ILE A 50 -1.32 0.13 3.29
CA ILE A 50 -0.67 -1.19 3.42
C ILE A 50 0.81 -1.05 3.06
N HIS A 51 1.70 -1.48 3.96
CA HIS A 51 3.14 -1.45 3.75
C HIS A 51 3.66 -2.86 3.46
N LEU A 52 4.20 -3.05 2.25
CA LEU A 52 4.68 -4.33 1.74
C LEU A 52 6.19 -4.29 1.54
N VAL A 53 6.84 -5.42 1.80
CA VAL A 53 8.27 -5.64 1.53
C VAL A 53 8.43 -6.98 0.80
N LEU A 54 9.38 -7.05 -0.14
CA LEU A 54 9.55 -8.26 -0.95
C LEU A 54 9.96 -9.47 -0.10
N VAL A 55 10.79 -9.25 0.92
CA VAL A 55 11.19 -10.26 1.90
C VAL A 55 11.14 -9.63 3.28
N ASP A 56 10.34 -10.18 4.18
CA ASP A 56 10.23 -9.67 5.54
C ASP A 56 11.43 -10.06 6.43
N GLY A 57 11.49 -9.51 7.65
CA GLY A 57 12.55 -9.83 8.61
C GLY A 57 12.60 -11.29 9.09
N ASN A 58 11.60 -12.10 8.75
CA ASN A 58 11.52 -13.53 9.05
C ASN A 58 11.77 -14.41 7.81
N HIS A 59 12.16 -13.82 6.68
CA HIS A 59 12.37 -14.48 5.39
C HIS A 59 11.09 -15.03 4.74
N HIS A 60 9.93 -14.43 5.01
CA HIS A 60 8.74 -14.63 4.18
C HIS A 60 8.85 -13.76 2.93
N GLU A 61 8.85 -14.39 1.77
CA GLU A 61 8.83 -13.72 0.48
C GLU A 61 7.40 -13.36 0.08
N PHE A 62 7.18 -12.12 -0.36
CA PHE A 62 5.93 -11.73 -0.99
C PHE A 62 5.92 -12.22 -2.43
N THR A 63 4.90 -12.98 -2.79
CA THR A 63 4.73 -13.56 -4.12
C THR A 63 3.42 -13.11 -4.75
N ILE A 64 3.26 -13.42 -6.04
CA ILE A 64 2.00 -13.19 -6.74
C ILE A 64 0.80 -13.90 -6.08
N ALA A 65 1.04 -15.00 -5.34
CA ALA A 65 0.00 -15.75 -4.64
C ALA A 65 -0.55 -15.01 -3.41
N ASP A 66 0.15 -13.99 -2.91
CA ASP A 66 -0.25 -13.20 -1.74
C ASP A 66 -1.12 -11.98 -2.14
N VAL A 67 -1.15 -11.61 -3.42
CA VAL A 67 -1.97 -10.49 -3.93
C VAL A 67 -3.48 -10.63 -3.61
N PRO A 68 -4.11 -11.82 -3.73
CA PRO A 68 -5.49 -12.01 -3.30
C PRO A 68 -5.75 -11.69 -1.83
N ASP A 69 -4.79 -11.95 -0.93
CA ASP A 69 -4.92 -11.61 0.49
C ASP A 69 -4.89 -10.10 0.70
N ILE A 70 -4.06 -9.38 -0.06
CA ILE A 70 -4.06 -7.90 -0.06
C ILE A 70 -5.39 -7.34 -0.56
N GLN A 71 -5.90 -7.87 -1.67
CA GLN A 71 -7.20 -7.48 -2.20
C GLN A 71 -8.31 -7.76 -1.18
N LYS A 72 -8.23 -8.89 -0.47
CA LYS A 72 -9.17 -9.24 0.58
C LYS A 72 -9.12 -8.25 1.75
N ILE A 73 -7.93 -7.85 2.22
CA ILE A 73 -7.78 -6.83 3.26
C ILE A 73 -8.46 -5.52 2.83
N LEU A 74 -8.22 -5.06 1.60
CA LEU A 74 -8.83 -3.85 1.07
C LEU A 74 -10.36 -3.98 1.00
N THR A 75 -10.86 -5.10 0.49
CA THR A 75 -12.31 -5.37 0.35
C THR A 75 -13.02 -5.45 1.70
N ASP A 76 -12.45 -6.19 2.66
CA ASP A 76 -13.01 -6.36 4.02
C ASP A 76 -13.09 -5.03 4.76
N ASN A 77 -12.23 -4.07 4.42
CA ASN A 77 -12.20 -2.73 5.01
C ASN A 77 -12.91 -1.67 4.14
N ASN A 78 -13.71 -2.09 3.17
CA ASN A 78 -14.54 -1.23 2.33
C ASN A 78 -13.72 -0.16 1.57
N ALA A 79 -12.54 -0.53 1.08
CA ALA A 79 -11.67 0.35 0.31
C ALA A 79 -12.27 0.68 -1.07
N GLN A 80 -12.10 1.92 -1.52
CA GLN A 80 -12.41 2.41 -2.85
C GLN A 80 -11.20 2.19 -3.76
N LEU A 81 -11.18 1.08 -4.50
CA LEU A 81 -10.02 0.67 -5.31
C LEU A 81 -9.71 1.67 -6.44
N ASP A 82 -10.73 2.34 -6.96
CA ASP A 82 -10.65 3.43 -7.94
C ASP A 82 -10.02 4.72 -7.37
N THR A 83 -9.63 4.76 -6.10
CA THR A 83 -8.84 5.84 -5.49
C THR A 83 -7.42 5.40 -5.14
N GLY A 84 -7.05 4.18 -5.55
CA GLY A 84 -5.84 3.50 -5.16
C GLY A 84 -4.56 4.16 -5.67
N TRP A 85 -3.53 4.15 -4.84
CA TRP A 85 -2.16 4.55 -5.17
C TRP A 85 -1.19 3.41 -4.91
N VAL A 86 -0.20 3.26 -5.80
CA VAL A 86 0.98 2.40 -5.59
C VAL A 86 2.21 3.28 -5.47
N VAL A 87 2.97 3.16 -4.39
CA VAL A 87 4.12 4.03 -4.08
C VAL A 87 5.34 3.21 -3.68
N GLY A 88 6.54 3.78 -3.83
CA GLY A 88 7.77 3.20 -3.26
C GLY A 88 8.87 2.87 -4.27
N CYS A 89 9.59 1.78 -4.00
CA CYS A 89 10.71 1.29 -4.80
C CYS A 89 10.25 0.26 -5.84
N LEU A 90 9.37 0.66 -6.77
CA LEU A 90 8.70 -0.26 -7.71
C LEU A 90 9.69 -0.99 -8.62
N ASP A 91 10.85 -0.41 -8.91
CA ASP A 91 11.87 -1.07 -9.75
C ASP A 91 12.47 -2.34 -9.13
N ASN A 92 12.36 -2.49 -7.80
CA ASN A 92 12.85 -3.68 -7.09
C ASN A 92 11.86 -4.85 -7.12
N TRP A 93 10.65 -4.65 -7.64
CA TRP A 93 9.57 -5.63 -7.57
C TRP A 93 9.36 -6.36 -8.90
N PRO A 94 9.01 -7.67 -8.87
CA PRO A 94 8.63 -8.43 -10.05
C PRO A 94 7.50 -7.77 -10.86
N GLY A 95 7.56 -7.92 -12.18
CA GLY A 95 6.62 -7.26 -13.09
C GLY A 95 5.18 -7.76 -12.96
N ASP A 96 4.98 -9.04 -12.67
CA ASP A 96 3.67 -9.65 -12.44
C ASP A 96 2.98 -9.08 -11.18
N ILE A 97 3.70 -8.97 -10.07
CA ILE A 97 3.18 -8.37 -8.83
C ILE A 97 2.77 -6.90 -9.07
N LYS A 98 3.64 -6.13 -9.71
CA LYS A 98 3.34 -4.73 -10.06
C LYS A 98 2.08 -4.61 -10.92
N ASN A 99 2.02 -5.39 -11.99
CA ASN A 99 0.89 -5.38 -12.92
C ASN A 99 -0.41 -5.76 -12.22
N SER A 100 -0.38 -6.70 -11.27
CA SER A 100 -1.58 -7.05 -10.49
C SER A 100 -2.07 -5.91 -9.59
N PHE A 101 -1.18 -5.15 -8.96
CA PHE A 101 -1.60 -3.96 -8.21
C PHE A 101 -2.12 -2.85 -9.12
N TYR A 102 -1.54 -2.66 -10.30
CA TYR A 102 -2.04 -1.68 -11.27
C TYR A 102 -3.43 -2.04 -11.78
N GLN A 103 -3.65 -3.33 -12.08
CA GLN A 103 -4.96 -3.85 -12.48
C GLN A 103 -5.99 -3.74 -11.35
N MET A 104 -5.57 -3.98 -10.10
CA MET A 104 -6.45 -3.91 -8.93
C MET A 104 -7.05 -2.51 -8.72
N PHE A 105 -6.29 -1.45 -9.02
CA PHE A 105 -6.74 -0.07 -8.81
C PHE A 105 -7.38 0.59 -10.04
N GLU A 106 -7.93 -0.23 -10.95
CA GLU A 106 -8.65 0.17 -12.18
C GLU A 106 -7.96 1.30 -12.96
N ASP A 107 -7.12 0.92 -13.95
CA ASP A 107 -6.39 1.84 -14.82
C ASP A 107 -5.82 3.04 -14.07
N ALA A 108 -4.97 2.75 -13.06
CA ALA A 108 -3.99 3.70 -12.57
C ALA A 108 -2.95 4.02 -13.68
N GLU A 109 -3.39 4.49 -14.84
CA GLU A 109 -2.48 4.98 -15.87
C GLU A 109 -1.80 6.26 -15.35
N GLY A 110 -0.51 6.13 -15.06
CA GLY A 110 0.46 7.20 -14.82
C GLY A 110 0.33 7.97 -13.50
N GLU A 111 -0.85 8.54 -13.21
CA GLU A 111 -0.97 9.57 -12.18
C GLU A 111 -0.95 9.02 -10.75
N ARG A 112 -1.36 7.77 -10.55
CA ARG A 112 -1.52 7.14 -9.23
C ARG A 112 -0.42 6.13 -8.89
N ILE A 113 0.69 6.20 -9.63
CA ILE A 113 1.89 5.41 -9.42
C ILE A 113 3.04 6.37 -9.08
N MET A 114 3.63 6.20 -7.88
CA MET A 114 4.73 7.03 -7.41
C MET A 114 5.98 6.19 -7.15
N ASN A 115 6.77 5.98 -8.20
CA ASN A 115 8.08 5.31 -8.11
C ASN A 115 9.19 6.32 -7.76
N SER A 116 9.17 6.84 -6.53
CA SER A 116 10.16 7.82 -6.04
C SER A 116 11.32 7.18 -5.25
N GLY A 117 11.32 5.85 -5.10
CA GLY A 117 12.39 5.11 -4.45
C GLY A 117 12.34 5.14 -2.92
N ALA A 118 13.51 5.14 -2.29
CA ALA A 118 13.64 5.12 -0.84
C ALA A 118 13.23 6.48 -0.24
N GLY A 119 12.54 6.44 0.90
CA GLY A 119 12.06 7.64 1.58
C GLY A 119 10.84 7.36 2.45
N TRP A 120 10.09 8.38 2.79
CA TRP A 120 8.85 8.27 3.56
C TRP A 120 7.66 8.65 2.71
N TYR A 121 6.61 7.84 2.81
CA TYR A 121 5.35 8.06 2.12
C TYR A 121 4.22 8.24 3.13
N SER A 122 3.35 9.20 2.85
CA SER A 122 2.17 9.48 3.69
C SER A 122 0.96 9.80 2.82
N ALA A 123 -0.23 9.61 3.38
CA ALA A 123 -1.47 9.88 2.69
C ALA A 123 -2.54 10.49 3.61
N THR A 124 -3.40 11.31 3.00
CA THR A 124 -4.60 11.91 3.60
C THR A 124 -5.76 11.91 2.61
N VAL A 125 -6.99 12.08 3.08
CA VAL A 125 -8.15 12.35 2.20
C VAL A 125 -8.30 13.85 1.96
N ALA A 126 -8.52 14.25 0.71
CA ALA A 126 -8.97 15.60 0.34
C ALA A 126 -10.20 15.48 -0.60
N GLY A 127 -11.39 15.70 -0.04
CA GLY A 127 -12.64 15.49 -0.77
C GLY A 127 -12.84 14.03 -1.15
N SER A 128 -13.03 13.74 -2.45
CA SER A 128 -13.15 12.37 -2.97
C SER A 128 -11.81 11.66 -3.14
N ASN A 129 -10.68 12.36 -3.02
CA ASN A 129 -9.39 11.86 -3.47
C ASN A 129 -8.46 11.52 -2.31
N VAL A 130 -7.54 10.57 -2.56
CA VAL A 130 -6.35 10.35 -1.73
C VAL A 130 -5.25 11.28 -2.21
N VAL A 131 -4.63 12.01 -1.29
CA VAL A 131 -3.45 12.83 -1.53
C VAL A 131 -2.25 12.14 -0.92
N VAL A 132 -1.27 11.80 -1.76
CA VAL A 132 -0.02 11.13 -1.37
C VAL A 132 1.12 12.13 -1.35
N ASN A 133 1.97 12.06 -0.32
CA ASN A 133 3.19 12.87 -0.20
C ASN A 133 4.42 11.97 -0.06
N PHE A 134 5.52 12.40 -0.66
CA PHE A 134 6.84 11.77 -0.56
C PHE A 134 7.84 12.73 0.10
N GLU A 135 8.64 12.20 1.01
CA GLU A 135 9.77 12.87 1.68
C GLU A 135 11.01 11.99 1.49
N ALA A 136 12.11 12.53 0.94
CA ALA A 136 13.36 11.79 0.69
C ALA A 136 14.22 11.62 1.96
#